data_AF-A0A0D2XB20-F1
#
_entry.id   AF-A0A0D2XB20-F1
#
_cell.length_a   1.000
_cell.length_b   1.000
_cell.length_c   1.000
_cell.angle_alpha   90.00
_cell.angle_beta   90.00
_cell.angle_gamma   90.00
#
_symmetry.space_group_name_H-M   'P 1'
#
loop_
_entity.id
_entity.type
_entity.pdbx_description
1 polymer ?
#
loop_
_entity_poly.entity_id
_entity_poly.type
_entity_poly.pdbx_seq_one_letter_code
_entity_poly.pdbx_strand_id
1 'polypeptide(L)'
;MANDKYWAAACFNDDFFDNTDDQRLSSEDDTEHVAGSTDPITFKEEGKTESPRGYALAALASIVLKVADYHKDIEDRFEASLNRHQSSSRNGPFESAAFEQIQDWRKKYLEVLDIVIQYNARIIEKLEHFLSYHLVISSDGLPQHSLWQSVHNEERASQSLNDIIASLYSLRDIDSELRRFLKTCTEARRDRKDDHVKEQANRAKKNQRITFAAFVLGILNLIAQIYACRPQKDSNWLASPGFLILIGGSSVICIVICLVPFWADVSQYLAELGCHMSKRVSASYRTALEQMKCLGDLFCYFRFAAAAEESEEGT
;
A
#
# COMPACT_ATOMS: atom_id res chain seq x y z
N MET A 1 21.31 11.50 57.73
CA MET A 1 19.88 11.84 57.67
C MET A 1 19.35 11.35 56.34
N ALA A 2 18.68 10.20 56.33
CA ALA A 2 18.08 9.61 55.14
C ALA A 2 16.74 10.31 54.88
N ASN A 3 16.54 10.77 53.64
CA ASN A 3 15.28 11.37 53.19
C ASN A 3 14.53 10.28 52.40
N ASP A 4 13.71 9.52 53.10
CA ASP A 4 12.86 8.48 52.50
C ASP A 4 11.74 9.14 51.70
N LYS A 5 11.95 9.22 50.39
CA LYS A 5 10.93 9.64 49.42
C LYS A 5 10.05 8.42 49.13
N TYR A 6 8.89 8.39 49.78
CA TYR A 6 7.83 7.40 49.55
C TYR A 6 7.41 7.41 48.07
N TRP A 7 7.57 6.27 47.41
CA TRP A 7 7.03 6.04 46.07
C TRP A 7 5.55 5.69 46.21
N ALA A 8 4.68 6.51 45.63
CA ALA A 8 3.28 6.16 45.46
C ALA A 8 3.18 5.09 44.37
N ALA A 9 2.72 3.88 44.74
CA ALA A 9 2.31 2.89 43.76
C ALA A 9 1.03 3.40 43.08
N ALA A 10 1.14 3.74 41.80
CA ALA A 10 -0.04 3.89 40.96
C ALA A 10 -0.54 2.49 40.63
N CYS A 11 -1.46 1.97 41.45
CA CYS A 11 -2.16 0.72 41.15
C CYS A 11 -2.98 0.94 39.87
N PHE A 12 -2.57 0.33 38.77
CA PHE A 12 -3.44 0.18 37.61
C PHE A 12 -4.59 -0.73 38.04
N ASN A 13 -5.79 -0.17 38.12
CA ASN A 13 -6.98 -0.87 38.55
C ASN A 13 -7.32 -1.96 37.52
N ASP A 14 -7.08 -3.23 37.85
CA ASP A 14 -7.44 -4.38 37.01
C ASP A 14 -8.98 -4.50 36.83
N ASP A 15 -9.77 -3.84 37.68
CA ASP A 15 -11.24 -3.85 37.64
C ASP A 15 -11.85 -3.09 36.45
N PHE A 16 -11.07 -2.42 35.61
CA PHE A 16 -11.63 -1.68 34.47
C PHE A 16 -12.15 -2.61 33.35
N PHE A 17 -11.73 -3.89 33.34
CA PHE A 17 -12.12 -4.85 32.31
C PHE A 17 -13.03 -5.99 32.80
N ASP A 18 -13.34 -6.07 34.09
CA ASP A 18 -14.10 -7.19 34.67
C ASP A 18 -15.60 -6.91 34.90
N ASN A 19 -16.15 -5.89 34.21
CA ASN A 19 -17.58 -5.59 34.28
C ASN A 19 -18.27 -5.93 32.96
N THR A 20 -18.45 -7.23 32.69
CA THR A 20 -19.63 -7.73 31.97
C THR A 20 -19.93 -9.17 32.40
N ASP A 21 -20.82 -9.29 33.40
CA ASP A 21 -21.79 -10.37 33.70
C ASP A 21 -21.25 -11.84 33.77
N ASP A 22 -21.26 -12.53 34.90
CA ASP A 22 -22.49 -12.98 35.56
C ASP A 22 -22.35 -13.18 37.08
N GLN A 23 -23.23 -12.50 37.78
CA GLN A 23 -23.56 -12.66 39.19
C GLN A 23 -24.26 -14.02 39.42
N ARG A 24 -23.62 -14.94 40.16
CA ARG A 24 -24.35 -15.94 40.97
C ARG A 24 -23.81 -15.96 42.40
N LEU A 25 -24.46 -15.13 43.21
CA LEU A 25 -24.54 -15.28 44.65
C LEU A 25 -25.16 -16.65 44.97
N SER A 26 -24.45 -17.48 45.73
CA SER A 26 -25.05 -18.41 46.68
C SER A 26 -24.19 -18.45 47.94
N SER A 27 -24.63 -17.65 48.91
CA SER A 27 -24.23 -17.68 50.32
C SER A 27 -24.97 -18.81 51.03
N GLU A 28 -24.22 -19.62 51.79
CA GLU A 28 -24.62 -20.40 52.98
C GLU A 28 -23.30 -21.00 53.49
N ASP A 29 -22.60 -20.32 54.40
CA ASP A 29 -22.69 -20.53 55.85
C ASP A 29 -22.50 -22.00 56.23
N ASP A 30 -21.29 -22.35 56.65
CA ASP A 30 -21.06 -23.23 57.80
C ASP A 30 -19.61 -23.08 58.26
N THR A 31 -19.45 -22.23 59.27
CA THR A 31 -18.30 -22.15 60.15
C THR A 31 -18.02 -23.47 60.88
N GLU A 32 -16.80 -23.99 60.78
CA GLU A 32 -16.18 -24.73 61.88
C GLU A 32 -14.72 -24.28 62.06
N HIS A 33 -14.50 -23.53 63.15
CA HIS A 33 -13.20 -23.15 63.67
C HIS A 33 -12.48 -24.36 64.29
N VAL A 34 -11.21 -24.58 63.94
CA VAL A 34 -10.22 -25.11 64.91
C VAL A 34 -8.93 -24.30 64.85
N ALA A 35 -8.83 -23.41 65.84
CA ALA A 35 -7.65 -23.04 66.62
C ALA A 35 -6.25 -23.16 65.99
N GLY A 36 -5.70 -22.00 65.66
CA GLY A 36 -4.27 -21.78 65.51
C GLY A 36 -4.00 -20.29 65.51
N SER A 37 -3.96 -19.69 66.70
CA SER A 37 -3.53 -18.30 66.93
C SER A 37 -2.17 -18.06 66.29
N THR A 38 -2.17 -17.60 65.05
CA THR A 38 -0.98 -17.16 64.33
C THR A 38 -1.12 -15.65 64.16
N ASP A 39 -0.21 -14.93 64.79
CA ASP A 39 -0.09 -13.49 64.76
C ASP A 39 -0.09 -12.99 63.30
N PRO A 40 -0.98 -12.05 62.88
CA PRO A 40 -1.08 -11.59 61.49
C PRO A 40 0.22 -10.99 60.94
N ILE A 41 1.18 -10.67 61.81
CA ILE A 41 2.46 -10.06 61.47
C ILE A 41 3.52 -11.12 61.10
N THR A 42 3.26 -12.41 61.37
CA THR A 42 4.19 -13.52 61.07
C THR A 42 3.75 -14.41 59.91
N PHE A 43 2.91 -13.92 59.01
CA PHE A 43 2.84 -14.48 57.67
C PHE A 43 4.17 -14.18 56.94
N LYS A 44 5.19 -14.98 57.24
CA LYS A 44 6.26 -15.23 56.27
C LYS A 44 5.61 -16.07 55.18
N GLU A 45 5.08 -15.38 54.18
CA GLU A 45 4.80 -15.99 52.90
C GLU A 45 6.13 -16.61 52.44
N GLU A 46 6.21 -17.94 52.50
CA GLU A 46 7.25 -18.74 51.85
C GLU A 46 7.01 -18.68 50.34
N GLY A 47 7.23 -17.48 49.81
CA GLY A 47 7.15 -17.10 48.42
C GLY A 47 8.00 -15.85 48.32
N LYS A 48 9.10 -15.92 47.58
CA LYS A 48 10.03 -14.81 47.37
C LYS A 48 9.20 -13.57 47.02
N THR A 49 9.09 -12.62 47.94
CA THR A 49 8.30 -11.40 47.75
C THR A 49 8.83 -10.71 46.50
N GLU A 50 7.97 -10.55 45.50
CA GLU A 50 8.37 -9.93 44.24
C GLU A 50 8.81 -8.50 44.51
N SER A 51 9.95 -8.10 43.94
CA SER A 51 10.35 -6.71 44.09
C SER A 51 9.27 -5.82 43.45
N PRO A 52 9.06 -4.59 43.95
CA PRO A 52 8.11 -3.66 43.34
C PRO A 52 8.35 -3.46 41.83
N ARG A 53 9.60 -3.64 41.37
CA ARG A 53 9.99 -3.57 39.96
C ARG A 53 9.59 -4.83 39.19
N GLY A 54 9.81 -6.01 39.77
CA GLY A 54 9.36 -7.28 39.20
C GLY A 54 7.84 -7.30 39.02
N TYR A 55 7.10 -6.87 40.04
CA TYR A 55 5.64 -6.73 39.97
C TYR A 55 5.22 -5.74 38.88
N ALA A 56 5.85 -4.56 38.79
CA ALA A 56 5.54 -3.58 37.75
C ALA A 56 5.82 -4.10 36.33
N LEU A 57 6.89 -4.86 36.14
CA LEU A 57 7.19 -5.50 34.85
C LEU A 57 6.18 -6.60 34.52
N ALA A 58 5.78 -7.41 35.50
CA ALA A 58 4.77 -8.45 35.31
C ALA A 58 3.40 -7.85 34.94
N ALA A 59 2.98 -6.79 35.63
CA ALA A 59 1.74 -6.07 35.32
C ALA A 59 1.80 -5.45 33.92
N LEU A 60 2.92 -4.82 33.56
CA LEU A 60 3.11 -4.26 32.22
C LEU A 60 3.09 -5.35 31.14
N ALA A 61 3.76 -6.49 31.37
CA ALA A 61 3.74 -7.63 30.47
C ALA A 61 2.31 -8.12 30.20
N SER A 62 1.51 -8.30 31.26
CA SER A 62 0.11 -8.71 31.15
C SER A 62 -0.74 -7.72 30.33
N ILE A 63 -0.59 -6.42 30.59
CA ILE A 63 -1.33 -5.37 29.87
C ILE A 63 -0.93 -5.33 28.40
N VAL A 64 0.38 -5.36 28.10
CA VAL A 64 0.88 -5.28 26.72
C VAL A 64 0.49 -6.53 25.92
N LEU A 65 0.52 -7.70 26.54
CA LEU A 65 0.05 -8.95 25.94
C LEU A 65 -1.43 -8.84 25.55
N LYS A 66 -2.30 -8.43 26.48
CA LYS A 66 -3.74 -8.22 26.19
C LYS A 66 -3.95 -7.21 25.06
N VAL A 67 -3.18 -6.12 25.04
CA VAL A 67 -3.24 -5.12 23.96
C VAL A 67 -2.85 -5.73 22.62
N ALA A 68 -1.81 -6.56 22.58
CA ALA A 68 -1.38 -7.27 21.37
C ALA A 68 -2.46 -8.24 20.88
N ASP A 69 -3.09 -9.01 21.78
CA ASP A 69 -4.19 -9.92 21.44
C ASP A 69 -5.38 -9.17 20.82
N TYR A 70 -5.79 -8.04 21.40
CA TYR A 70 -6.86 -7.21 20.83
C TYR A 70 -6.49 -6.65 19.45
N HIS A 71 -5.24 -6.23 19.25
CA HIS A 71 -4.78 -5.75 17.94
C HIS A 71 -4.75 -6.87 16.90
N LYS A 72 -4.44 -8.11 17.32
CA LYS A 72 -4.50 -9.29 16.47
C LYS A 72 -5.94 -9.59 16.04
N ASP A 73 -6.88 -9.57 16.98
CA ASP A 73 -8.30 -9.73 16.66
C ASP A 73 -8.80 -8.65 15.67
N ILE A 74 -8.36 -7.40 15.85
CA ILE A 74 -8.69 -6.31 14.93
C ILE A 74 -8.11 -6.56 13.53
N GLU A 75 -6.85 -6.99 13.44
CA GLU A 75 -6.21 -7.37 12.18
C GLU A 75 -7.02 -8.45 11.44
N ASP A 76 -7.38 -9.53 12.12
CA ASP A 76 -8.15 -10.64 11.55
C ASP A 76 -9.52 -10.17 11.03
N ARG A 77 -10.16 -9.24 11.73
CA ARG A 77 -11.42 -8.62 11.30
C ARG A 77 -11.23 -7.77 10.04
N PHE A 78 -10.13 -7.02 9.95
CA PHE A 78 -9.79 -6.26 8.74
C PHE A 78 -9.51 -7.17 7.56
N GLU A 79 -8.78 -8.26 7.77
CA GLU A 79 -8.49 -9.26 6.75
C GLU A 79 -9.79 -9.89 6.22
N ALA A 80 -10.64 -10.38 7.12
CA ALA A 80 -11.92 -10.99 6.76
C ALA A 80 -12.84 -10.00 6.02
N SER A 81 -12.84 -8.73 6.42
CA SER A 81 -13.60 -7.67 5.74
C SER A 81 -13.07 -7.42 4.33
N LEU A 82 -11.74 -7.37 4.16
CA LEU A 82 -11.08 -7.20 2.88
C LEU A 82 -11.36 -8.36 1.93
N ASN A 83 -11.20 -9.59 2.39
CA ASN A 83 -11.38 -10.82 1.61
C ASN A 83 -12.82 -10.94 1.07
N ARG A 84 -13.83 -10.57 1.88
CA ARG A 84 -15.24 -10.53 1.44
C ARG A 84 -15.47 -9.58 0.27
N HIS A 85 -14.94 -8.37 0.35
CA HIS A 85 -15.19 -7.33 -0.65
C HIS A 85 -14.29 -7.45 -1.89
N GLN A 86 -13.11 -8.08 -1.78
CA GLN A 86 -12.32 -8.48 -2.94
C GLN A 86 -13.03 -9.57 -3.75
N SER A 87 -13.53 -10.60 -3.08
CA SER A 87 -14.21 -11.74 -3.71
C SER A 87 -15.51 -11.33 -4.42
N SER A 88 -16.28 -10.42 -3.81
CA SER A 88 -17.53 -9.90 -4.39
C SER A 88 -17.30 -9.10 -5.68
N SER A 89 -16.17 -8.39 -5.81
CA SER A 89 -15.93 -7.57 -7.01
C SER A 89 -15.58 -8.36 -8.28
N ARG A 90 -15.35 -9.67 -8.16
CA ARG A 90 -14.91 -10.54 -9.28
C ARG A 90 -16.07 -11.20 -10.03
N ASN A 91 -17.26 -11.29 -9.43
CA ASN A 91 -18.37 -12.10 -9.96
C ASN A 91 -19.67 -11.30 -10.04
N GLY A 92 -20.02 -10.77 -11.23
CA GLY A 92 -21.40 -10.41 -11.59
C GLY A 92 -21.61 -8.98 -12.11
N PRO A 93 -22.72 -8.71 -12.81
CA PRO A 93 -23.09 -7.38 -13.27
C PRO A 93 -23.36 -6.49 -12.05
N PHE A 94 -22.63 -5.38 -11.94
CA PHE A 94 -22.77 -4.46 -10.83
C PHE A 94 -24.05 -3.64 -10.97
N GLU A 95 -25.03 -3.86 -10.09
CA GLU A 95 -26.13 -2.93 -9.88
C GLU A 95 -25.58 -1.64 -9.24
N SER A 96 -26.13 -0.47 -9.62
CA SER A 96 -25.64 0.84 -9.14
C SER A 96 -25.65 0.97 -7.62
N ALA A 97 -26.64 0.40 -6.94
CA ALA A 97 -26.74 0.41 -5.48
C ALA A 97 -25.61 -0.38 -4.79
N ALA A 98 -25.19 -1.51 -5.38
CA ALA A 98 -24.05 -2.29 -4.87
C ALA A 98 -22.72 -1.53 -5.04
N PHE A 99 -22.61 -0.69 -6.07
CA PHE A 99 -21.42 0.14 -6.33
C PHE A 99 -21.23 1.22 -5.26
N GLU A 100 -22.30 1.95 -4.94
CA GLU A 100 -22.27 2.97 -3.88
C GLU A 100 -21.93 2.32 -2.53
N GLN A 101 -22.55 1.19 -2.19
CA GLN A 101 -22.29 0.50 -0.93
C GLN A 101 -20.82 0.05 -0.80
N ILE A 102 -20.20 -0.42 -1.89
CA ILE A 102 -18.80 -0.84 -1.89
C ILE A 102 -17.84 0.36 -1.81
N GLN A 103 -18.20 1.49 -2.42
CA GLN A 103 -17.43 2.73 -2.25
C GLN A 103 -17.49 3.25 -0.82
N ASP A 104 -18.67 3.27 -0.22
CA ASP A 104 -18.88 3.71 1.16
C ASP A 104 -18.16 2.80 2.16
N TRP A 105 -18.29 1.48 2.00
CA TRP A 105 -17.54 0.52 2.78
C TRP A 105 -16.04 0.78 2.67
N ARG A 106 -15.52 0.96 1.44
CA ARG A 106 -14.09 1.17 1.22
C ARG A 106 -13.60 2.45 1.89
N LYS A 107 -14.37 3.53 1.83
CA LYS A 107 -14.02 4.80 2.49
C LYS A 107 -13.91 4.60 4.01
N LYS A 108 -14.95 4.01 4.62
CA LYS A 108 -14.96 3.70 6.06
C LYS A 108 -13.84 2.74 6.46
N TYR A 109 -13.62 1.69 5.67
CA TYR A 109 -12.55 0.72 5.89
C TYR A 109 -11.18 1.40 5.97
N LEU A 110 -10.87 2.28 5.01
CA LEU A 110 -9.60 3.01 4.98
C LEU A 110 -9.45 3.99 6.14
N GLU A 111 -10.53 4.69 6.51
CA GLU A 111 -10.54 5.63 7.63
C GLU A 111 -10.28 4.93 8.96
N VAL A 112 -11.01 3.84 9.25
CA VAL A 112 -10.82 3.06 10.48
C VAL A 112 -9.46 2.38 10.49
N LEU A 113 -9.00 1.83 9.36
CA LEU A 113 -7.69 1.18 9.26
C LEU A 113 -6.55 2.17 9.56
N ASP A 114 -6.62 3.38 9.02
CA ASP A 114 -5.61 4.42 9.27
C ASP A 114 -5.55 4.81 10.76
N ILE A 115 -6.71 4.95 11.40
CA ILE A 115 -6.79 5.20 12.85
C ILE A 115 -6.10 4.08 13.64
N VAL A 116 -6.40 2.82 13.33
CA VAL A 116 -5.80 1.66 14.03
C VAL A 116 -4.29 1.59 13.82
N ILE A 117 -3.80 1.84 12.62
CA ILE A 117 -2.36 1.93 12.33
C ILE A 117 -1.70 3.00 13.20
N GLN A 118 -2.29 4.19 13.30
CA GLN A 118 -1.74 5.28 14.10
C GLN A 118 -1.68 4.92 15.59
N TYR A 119 -2.72 4.29 16.13
CA TYR A 119 -2.73 3.84 17.52
C TYR A 119 -1.69 2.75 17.80
N ASN A 120 -1.62 1.73 16.94
CA ASN A 120 -0.65 0.65 17.08
C ASN A 120 0.79 1.18 17.01
N ALA A 121 1.09 2.04 16.04
CA ALA A 121 2.39 2.68 15.89
C ALA A 121 2.79 3.49 17.14
N ARG A 122 1.83 4.20 17.76
CA ARG A 122 2.08 4.96 18.98
C ARG A 122 2.37 4.07 20.19
N ILE A 123 1.75 2.89 20.26
CA ILE A 123 2.03 1.90 21.33
C ILE A 123 3.44 1.35 21.14
N ILE A 124 3.78 0.95 19.92
CA ILE A 124 5.12 0.47 19.54
C ILE A 124 6.18 1.52 19.90
N GLU A 125 6.00 2.77 19.48
CA GLU A 125 6.94 3.88 19.77
C GLU A 125 7.17 4.07 21.27
N LYS A 126 6.10 4.04 22.07
CA LYS A 126 6.20 4.20 23.52
C LYS A 126 6.90 3.03 24.19
N LEU A 127 6.64 1.80 23.75
CA LEU A 127 7.30 0.60 24.26
C LEU A 127 8.79 0.60 23.87
N GLU A 128 9.10 0.91 22.62
CA GLU A 128 10.49 1.06 22.15
C GLU A 128 11.25 2.13 22.93
N HIS A 129 10.62 3.28 23.17
CA HIS A 129 11.19 4.34 23.98
C HIS A 129 11.43 3.86 25.42
N PHE A 130 10.51 3.12 26.02
CA PHE A 130 10.68 2.55 27.36
C PHE A 130 11.85 1.57 27.42
N LEU A 131 11.94 0.62 26.48
CA LEU A 131 13.01 -0.38 26.44
C LEU A 131 14.38 0.26 26.18
N SER A 132 14.45 1.26 25.29
CA SER A 132 15.72 1.90 24.91
C SER A 132 16.20 2.95 25.91
N TYR A 133 15.32 3.82 26.42
CA TYR A 133 15.72 4.94 27.29
C TYR A 133 15.59 4.65 28.79
N HIS A 134 14.55 3.93 29.21
CA HIS A 134 14.30 3.70 30.64
C HIS A 134 14.96 2.42 31.17
N LEU A 135 15.01 1.37 30.36
CA LEU A 135 15.65 0.10 30.72
C LEU A 135 17.10 0.00 30.19
N VAL A 136 17.38 0.61 29.03
CA VAL A 136 18.67 0.53 28.33
C VAL A 136 19.08 -0.93 28.16
N ILE A 137 18.30 -1.66 27.36
CA ILE A 137 18.49 -3.11 27.19
C ILE A 137 19.80 -3.40 26.44
N SER A 138 20.62 -4.29 26.99
CA SER A 138 21.87 -4.78 26.40
C SER A 138 21.62 -5.69 25.19
N SER A 139 22.68 -6.04 24.46
CA SER A 139 22.65 -7.13 23.47
C SER A 139 22.15 -8.46 24.03
N ASP A 140 22.29 -8.66 25.34
CA ASP A 140 21.97 -9.90 26.04
C ASP A 140 20.51 -9.89 26.56
N GLY A 141 19.72 -8.87 26.20
CA GLY A 141 18.31 -8.77 26.58
C GLY A 141 18.07 -8.28 28.01
N LEU A 142 19.11 -7.81 28.69
CA LEU A 142 19.06 -7.44 30.10
C LEU A 142 19.14 -5.91 30.30
N PRO A 143 18.42 -5.34 31.29
CA PRO A 143 18.40 -3.89 31.50
C PRO A 143 19.70 -3.38 32.12
N GLN A 144 20.40 -2.44 31.47
CA GLN A 144 21.67 -1.91 31.96
C GLN A 144 21.51 -0.73 32.92
N HIS A 145 20.35 -0.07 32.91
CA HIS A 145 20.12 1.12 33.73
C HIS A 145 20.23 0.78 35.23
N SER A 146 20.94 1.62 35.99
CA SER A 146 21.30 1.35 37.40
C SER A 146 20.10 1.02 38.29
N LEU A 147 18.95 1.66 38.05
CA LEU A 147 17.70 1.40 38.78
C LEU A 147 17.09 0.02 38.50
N TRP A 148 17.47 -0.64 37.41
CA TRP A 148 16.87 -1.89 36.94
C TRP A 148 17.81 -3.09 37.05
N GLN A 149 19.04 -2.90 37.54
CA GLN A 149 20.00 -4.00 37.72
C GLN A 149 19.53 -5.08 38.70
N SER A 150 18.59 -4.77 39.60
CA SER A 150 18.00 -5.78 40.49
C SER A 150 17.22 -6.86 39.73
N VAL A 151 16.72 -6.55 38.52
CA VAL A 151 15.98 -7.47 37.64
C VAL A 151 16.85 -8.65 37.22
N HIS A 152 18.18 -8.48 37.08
CA HIS A 152 19.08 -9.58 36.72
C HIS A 152 19.05 -10.74 37.72
N ASN A 153 18.73 -10.46 38.98
CA ASN A 153 18.70 -11.45 40.05
C ASN A 153 17.31 -12.09 40.23
N GLU A 154 16.32 -11.61 39.48
CA GLU A 154 14.91 -11.99 39.55
C GLU A 154 14.48 -12.65 38.24
N GLU A 155 14.46 -13.99 38.24
CA GLU A 155 14.09 -14.79 37.07
C GLU A 155 12.72 -14.42 36.50
N ARG A 156 11.70 -14.26 37.34
CA ARG A 156 10.35 -13.83 36.90
C ARG A 156 10.36 -12.44 36.27
N ALA A 157 11.08 -11.48 36.83
CA ALA A 157 11.14 -10.12 36.29
C ALA A 157 11.85 -10.10 34.92
N SER A 158 12.88 -10.93 34.76
CA SER A 158 13.54 -11.14 33.46
C SER A 158 12.61 -11.81 32.45
N GLN A 159 11.80 -12.79 32.90
CA GLN A 159 10.78 -13.40 32.04
C GLN A 159 9.72 -12.39 31.59
N SER A 160 9.17 -11.59 32.51
CA SER A 160 8.21 -10.55 32.16
C SER A 160 8.78 -9.51 31.17
N LEU A 161 10.07 -9.19 31.28
CA LEU A 161 10.74 -8.34 30.30
C LEU A 161 10.78 -9.00 28.90
N ASN A 162 11.12 -10.28 28.84
CA ASN A 162 11.08 -11.04 27.59
C ASN A 162 9.67 -11.08 26.99
N ASP A 163 8.64 -11.24 27.82
CA ASP A 163 7.24 -11.26 27.39
C ASP A 163 6.80 -9.89 26.82
N ILE A 164 7.26 -8.78 27.41
CA ILE A 164 7.05 -7.43 26.86
C ILE A 164 7.71 -7.30 25.48
N ILE A 165 8.96 -7.75 25.35
CA ILE A 165 9.69 -7.71 24.08
C ILE A 165 9.00 -8.57 23.01
N ALA A 166 8.56 -9.77 23.37
CA ALA A 166 7.81 -10.66 22.47
C ALA A 166 6.50 -10.00 22.01
N SER A 167 5.76 -9.37 22.94
CA SER A 167 4.52 -8.65 22.62
C SER A 167 4.78 -7.44 21.71
N LEU A 168 5.91 -6.73 21.89
CA LEU A 168 6.33 -5.66 20.98
C LEU A 168 6.59 -6.17 19.55
N TYR A 169 7.24 -7.32 19.40
CA TYR A 169 7.43 -7.93 18.08
C TYR A 169 6.08 -8.30 17.44
N SER A 170 5.17 -8.90 18.20
CA SER A 170 3.80 -9.18 17.73
C SER A 170 3.09 -7.92 17.23
N LEU A 171 3.15 -6.82 18.00
CA LEU A 171 2.56 -5.54 17.59
C LEU A 171 3.18 -4.98 16.30
N ARG A 172 4.49 -5.14 16.09
CA ARG A 172 5.17 -4.75 14.85
C ARG A 172 4.73 -5.59 13.66
N ASP A 173 4.58 -6.90 13.85
CA ASP A 173 4.07 -7.79 12.80
C ASP A 173 2.64 -7.38 12.41
N ILE A 174 1.78 -7.13 13.39
CA ILE A 174 0.41 -6.61 13.18
C ILE A 174 0.42 -5.27 12.43
N ASP A 175 1.31 -4.33 12.80
CA ASP A 175 1.46 -3.04 12.09
C ASP A 175 1.81 -3.25 10.61
N SER A 176 2.70 -4.19 10.33
CA SER A 176 3.13 -4.52 8.96
C SER A 176 1.98 -5.06 8.11
N GLU A 177 1.12 -5.92 8.69
CA GLU A 177 -0.05 -6.48 8.02
C GLU A 177 -1.15 -5.44 7.80
N LEU A 178 -1.45 -4.60 8.79
CA LEU A 178 -2.36 -3.46 8.63
C LEU A 178 -1.90 -2.53 7.49
N ARG A 179 -0.61 -2.21 7.40
CA ARG A 179 -0.04 -1.41 6.30
C ARG A 179 -0.14 -2.13 4.96
N ARG A 180 -0.01 -3.45 4.94
CA ARG A 180 -0.22 -4.27 3.73
C ARG A 180 -1.66 -4.18 3.25
N PHE A 181 -2.65 -4.21 4.14
CA PHE A 181 -4.06 -4.01 3.78
C PHE A 181 -4.29 -2.62 3.17
N LEU A 182 -3.70 -1.58 3.77
CA LEU A 182 -3.79 -0.21 3.26
C LEU A 182 -3.23 -0.12 1.83
N LYS A 183 -2.03 -0.65 1.61
CA LYS A 183 -1.37 -0.70 0.30
C LYS A 183 -2.25 -1.39 -0.74
N THR A 184 -2.75 -2.59 -0.42
CA THR A 184 -3.62 -3.38 -1.29
C THR A 184 -4.87 -2.60 -1.74
N CYS A 185 -5.53 -1.90 -0.81
CA CYS A 185 -6.70 -1.07 -1.13
C CYS A 185 -6.36 0.14 -2.01
N THR A 186 -5.20 0.78 -1.78
CA THR A 186 -4.78 1.94 -2.58
C THR A 186 -4.36 1.55 -4.00
N GLU A 187 -3.68 0.41 -4.18
CA GLU A 187 -3.29 -0.12 -5.48
C GLU A 187 -4.51 -0.53 -6.29
N ALA A 188 -5.45 -1.28 -5.67
CA ALA A 188 -6.72 -1.64 -6.31
C ALA A 188 -7.56 -0.41 -6.71
N ARG A 189 -7.36 0.76 -6.10
CA ARG A 189 -7.99 2.02 -6.53
C ARG A 189 -7.30 2.61 -7.76
N ARG A 190 -5.96 2.56 -7.81
CA ARG A 190 -5.18 3.07 -8.95
C ARG A 190 -5.49 2.25 -10.21
N ASP A 191 -5.47 0.93 -10.10
CA ASP A 191 -5.73 0.03 -11.23
C ASP A 191 -7.12 0.28 -11.85
N ARG A 192 -8.17 0.39 -11.02
CA ARG A 192 -9.53 0.69 -11.50
C ARG A 192 -9.63 2.05 -12.18
N LYS A 193 -8.93 3.06 -11.68
CA LYS A 193 -8.91 4.39 -12.30
C LYS A 193 -8.25 4.33 -13.67
N ASP A 194 -7.15 3.60 -13.79
CA ASP A 194 -6.42 3.46 -15.04
C ASP A 194 -7.23 2.65 -16.07
N ASP A 195 -7.95 1.62 -15.63
CA ASP A 195 -8.84 0.83 -16.50
C ASP A 195 -10.01 1.66 -17.03
N HIS A 196 -10.65 2.48 -16.19
CA HIS A 196 -11.69 3.40 -16.65
C HIS A 196 -11.17 4.41 -17.68
N VAL A 197 -9.96 4.95 -17.48
CA VAL A 197 -9.33 5.87 -18.43
C VAL A 197 -9.04 5.17 -19.76
N LYS A 198 -8.50 3.94 -19.72
CA LYS A 198 -8.25 3.13 -20.93
C LYS A 198 -9.55 2.80 -21.67
N GLU A 199 -10.60 2.43 -20.95
CA GLU A 199 -11.88 2.11 -21.55
C GLU A 199 -12.55 3.33 -22.20
N GLN A 200 -12.50 4.50 -21.55
CA GLN A 200 -12.99 5.76 -22.14
C GLN A 200 -12.22 6.11 -23.42
N ALA A 201 -10.89 5.98 -23.41
CA ALA A 201 -10.07 6.19 -24.60
C ALA A 201 -10.44 5.22 -25.73
N ASN A 202 -10.72 3.95 -25.42
CA ASN A 202 -11.14 2.96 -26.41
C ASN A 202 -12.54 3.26 -26.97
N ARG A 203 -13.49 3.64 -26.12
CA ARG A 203 -14.83 4.08 -26.54
C ARG A 203 -14.75 5.32 -27.44
N ALA A 204 -13.91 6.30 -27.10
CA ALA A 204 -13.69 7.47 -27.94
C ALA A 204 -13.14 7.11 -29.33
N LYS A 205 -12.14 6.22 -29.41
CA LYS A 205 -11.62 5.69 -30.69
C LYS A 205 -12.69 4.97 -31.50
N LYS A 206 -13.51 4.13 -30.85
CA LYS A 206 -14.61 3.43 -31.52
C LYS A 206 -15.67 4.42 -32.05
N ASN A 207 -16.04 5.41 -31.25
CA ASN A 207 -17.01 6.43 -31.65
C ASN A 207 -16.49 7.28 -32.82
N GLN A 208 -15.19 7.61 -32.84
CA GLN A 208 -14.57 8.32 -33.95
C GLN A 208 -14.67 7.49 -35.25
N ARG A 209 -14.40 6.17 -35.19
CA ARG A 209 -14.54 5.27 -36.35
C ARG A 209 -15.99 5.16 -36.83
N ILE A 210 -16.94 5.02 -35.92
CA ILE A 210 -18.37 4.96 -36.26
C ILE A 210 -18.83 6.28 -36.87
N THR A 211 -18.44 7.41 -36.28
CA THR A 211 -18.78 8.75 -36.78
C THR A 211 -18.23 8.95 -38.19
N PHE A 212 -16.97 8.59 -38.41
CA PHE A 212 -16.36 8.64 -39.74
C PHE A 212 -17.11 7.79 -40.76
N ALA A 213 -17.42 6.53 -40.42
CA ALA A 213 -18.18 5.65 -41.32
C ALA A 213 -19.59 6.20 -41.62
N ALA A 214 -20.27 6.76 -40.62
CA ALA A 214 -21.58 7.39 -40.78
C ALA A 214 -21.53 8.62 -41.69
N PHE A 215 -20.47 9.45 -41.59
CA PHE A 215 -20.26 10.58 -42.49
C PHE A 215 -20.07 10.12 -43.94
N VAL A 216 -19.19 9.14 -44.18
CA VAL A 216 -18.94 8.61 -45.54
C VAL A 216 -20.22 8.01 -46.14
N LEU A 217 -20.92 7.17 -45.38
CA LEU A 217 -22.17 6.56 -45.82
C LEU A 217 -23.29 7.60 -46.03
N GLY A 218 -23.36 8.63 -45.17
CA GLY A 218 -24.32 9.72 -45.29
C GLY A 218 -24.14 10.51 -46.58
N ILE A 219 -22.90 10.82 -46.96
CA ILE A 219 -22.61 11.52 -48.22
C ILE A 219 -22.92 10.62 -49.43
N LEU A 220 -22.54 9.33 -49.38
CA LEU A 220 -22.86 8.38 -50.46
C LEU A 220 -24.38 8.22 -50.64
N ASN A 221 -25.14 8.16 -49.54
CA ASN A 221 -26.60 8.09 -49.59
C ASN A 221 -27.21 9.37 -50.17
N LEU A 222 -26.68 10.55 -49.81
CA LEU A 222 -27.11 11.83 -50.38
C LEU A 222 -26.87 11.87 -51.91
N ILE A 223 -25.69 11.43 -52.37
CA ILE A 223 -25.39 11.29 -53.80
C ILE A 223 -26.39 10.34 -54.47
N ALA A 224 -26.64 9.17 -53.89
CA ALA A 224 -27.59 8.20 -54.42
C ALA A 224 -29.02 8.76 -54.52
N GLN A 225 -29.48 9.50 -53.51
CA GLN A 225 -30.78 10.17 -53.53
C GLN A 225 -30.87 11.23 -54.62
N ILE A 226 -29.81 12.02 -54.82
CA ILE A 226 -29.74 13.02 -55.91
C ILE A 226 -29.86 12.36 -57.28
N TYR A 227 -29.19 11.23 -57.49
CA TYR A 227 -29.30 10.45 -58.75
C TYR A 227 -30.67 9.76 -58.90
N ALA A 228 -31.27 9.30 -57.81
CA ALA A 228 -32.59 8.65 -57.83
C ALA A 228 -33.74 9.63 -58.07
N CYS A 229 -33.62 10.89 -57.63
CA CYS A 229 -34.63 11.93 -57.79
C CYS A 229 -34.67 12.54 -59.21
N ARG A 230 -34.29 11.77 -60.23
CA ARG A 230 -34.14 12.24 -61.61
C ARG A 230 -35.47 12.63 -62.27
N PRO A 231 -35.76 13.91 -62.57
CA PRO A 231 -36.82 14.30 -63.50
C PRO A 231 -36.60 13.65 -64.86
N GLN A 232 -37.64 12.96 -65.31
CA GLN A 232 -37.61 12.10 -66.49
C GLN A 232 -37.72 12.87 -67.82
N LYS A 233 -37.80 14.21 -67.80
CA LYS A 233 -38.29 14.98 -68.96
C LYS A 233 -37.40 16.09 -69.55
N ASP A 234 -36.21 16.35 -69.00
CA ASP A 234 -35.32 17.37 -69.56
C ASP A 234 -33.95 16.81 -69.93
N SER A 235 -33.60 16.85 -71.23
CA SER A 235 -32.38 16.27 -71.79
C SER A 235 -31.09 16.97 -71.37
N ASN A 236 -31.15 18.10 -70.66
CA ASN A 236 -29.97 18.91 -70.26
C ASN A 236 -29.81 19.15 -68.75
N TRP A 237 -30.59 18.49 -67.88
CA TRP A 237 -30.50 18.75 -66.43
C TRP A 237 -29.14 18.35 -65.81
N LEU A 238 -28.45 17.35 -66.39
CA LEU A 238 -27.07 16.97 -66.02
C LEU A 238 -26.03 18.09 -66.22
N ALA A 239 -26.32 19.08 -67.07
CA ALA A 239 -25.45 20.22 -67.34
C ALA A 239 -25.84 21.48 -66.54
N SER A 240 -26.83 21.38 -65.64
CA SER A 240 -27.20 22.49 -64.76
C SER A 240 -26.02 22.85 -63.85
N PRO A 241 -25.60 24.13 -63.80
CA PRO A 241 -24.48 24.57 -62.96
C PRO A 241 -24.68 24.17 -61.49
N GLY A 242 -25.91 24.25 -60.98
CA GLY A 242 -26.22 23.85 -59.59
C GLY A 242 -26.04 22.36 -59.33
N PHE A 243 -26.34 21.49 -60.32
CA PHE A 243 -26.19 20.04 -60.19
C PHE A 243 -24.71 19.61 -60.23
N LEU A 244 -23.93 20.22 -61.13
CA LEU A 244 -22.48 19.99 -61.20
C LEU A 244 -21.74 20.49 -59.95
N ILE A 245 -22.17 21.63 -59.40
CA ILE A 245 -21.64 22.17 -58.13
C ILE A 245 -21.98 21.23 -56.97
N LEU A 246 -23.19 20.66 -56.93
CA LEU A 246 -23.63 19.76 -55.87
C LEU A 246 -22.87 18.43 -55.89
N ILE A 247 -22.75 17.79 -57.06
CA ILE A 247 -22.01 16.52 -57.21
C ILE A 247 -20.52 16.76 -57.02
N GLY A 248 -19.93 17.72 -57.73
CA GLY A 248 -18.51 18.05 -57.61
C GLY A 248 -18.13 18.44 -56.18
N GLY A 249 -18.94 19.29 -55.54
CA GLY A 249 -18.74 19.68 -54.15
C GLY A 249 -18.84 18.52 -53.18
N SER A 250 -19.88 17.67 -53.29
CA SER A 250 -20.03 16.49 -52.41
C SER A 250 -18.92 15.46 -52.60
N SER A 251 -18.45 15.23 -53.83
CA SER A 251 -17.32 14.35 -54.12
C SER A 251 -16.00 14.88 -53.57
N VAL A 252 -15.73 16.19 -53.70
CA VAL A 252 -14.54 16.83 -53.12
C VAL A 252 -14.59 16.78 -51.59
N ILE A 253 -15.75 17.06 -50.98
CA ILE A 253 -15.93 16.95 -49.52
C ILE A 253 -15.68 15.52 -49.04
N CYS A 254 -16.20 14.51 -49.75
CA CYS A 254 -15.91 13.10 -49.48
C CYS A 254 -14.40 12.79 -49.52
N ILE A 255 -13.71 13.25 -50.57
CA ILE A 255 -12.28 13.02 -50.75
C ILE A 255 -11.49 13.69 -49.62
N VAL A 256 -11.81 14.94 -49.28
CA VAL A 256 -11.16 15.67 -48.18
C VAL A 256 -11.39 14.96 -46.85
N ILE A 257 -12.62 14.54 -46.56
CA ILE A 257 -12.96 13.81 -45.33
C ILE A 257 -12.22 12.48 -45.26
N CYS A 258 -12.04 11.76 -46.36
CA CYS A 258 -11.29 10.50 -46.39
C CYS A 258 -9.77 10.70 -46.29
N LEU A 259 -9.22 11.77 -46.87
CA LEU A 259 -7.77 12.02 -46.89
C LEU A 259 -7.24 12.58 -45.57
N VAL A 260 -8.00 13.43 -44.87
CA VAL A 260 -7.56 14.04 -43.59
C VAL A 260 -7.19 12.99 -42.51
N PRO A 261 -8.00 11.98 -42.19
CA PRO A 261 -7.64 10.97 -41.19
C PRO A 261 -6.55 10.04 -41.68
N PHE A 262 -6.48 9.74 -42.99
CA PHE A 262 -5.38 8.97 -43.57
C PHE A 262 -4.04 9.68 -43.38
N TRP A 263 -4.00 11.00 -43.65
CA TRP A 263 -2.80 11.81 -43.42
C TRP A 263 -2.45 11.96 -41.93
N ALA A 264 -3.45 12.03 -41.05
CA ALA A 264 -3.22 12.03 -39.61
C ALA A 264 -2.57 10.72 -39.12
N ASP A 265 -3.11 9.56 -39.50
CA ASP A 265 -2.54 8.25 -39.15
C ASP A 265 -1.13 8.06 -39.73
N VAL A 266 -0.91 8.46 -40.99
CA VAL A 266 0.42 8.43 -41.62
C VAL A 266 1.41 9.33 -40.87
N SER A 267 0.99 10.55 -40.47
CA SER A 267 1.86 11.45 -39.71
C SER A 267 2.24 10.89 -38.34
N GLN A 268 1.31 10.22 -37.66
CA GLN A 268 1.56 9.60 -36.36
C GLN A 268 2.48 8.39 -36.48
N TYR A 269 2.29 7.55 -37.50
CA TYR A 269 3.20 6.46 -37.83
C TYR A 269 4.62 6.94 -38.15
N LEU A 270 4.76 8.02 -38.92
CA LEU A 270 6.07 8.60 -39.24
C LEU A 270 6.75 9.19 -38.00
N ALA A 271 6.00 9.79 -37.08
CA ALA A 271 6.52 10.31 -35.82
C ALA A 271 7.03 9.17 -34.90
N GLU A 272 6.27 8.08 -34.76
CA GLU A 272 6.70 6.90 -34.00
C GLU A 272 7.93 6.23 -34.61
N LEU A 273 7.96 6.09 -35.94
CA LEU A 273 9.12 5.57 -36.66
C LEU A 273 10.36 6.45 -36.44
N GLY A 274 10.20 7.77 -36.49
CA GLY A 274 11.27 8.73 -36.21
C GLY A 274 11.82 8.62 -34.78
N CYS A 275 10.95 8.48 -33.79
CA CYS A 275 11.35 8.29 -32.39
C CYS A 275 12.11 6.97 -32.18
N HIS A 276 11.62 5.89 -32.79
CA HIS A 276 12.27 4.58 -32.71
C HIS A 276 13.64 4.56 -33.39
N MET A 277 13.76 5.20 -34.56
CA MET A 277 15.04 5.36 -35.26
C MET A 277 16.01 6.23 -34.47
N SER A 278 15.56 7.35 -33.90
CA SER A 278 16.37 8.21 -33.03
C SER A 278 16.93 7.44 -31.83
N LYS A 279 16.11 6.63 -31.17
CA LYS A 279 16.56 5.77 -30.06
C LYS A 279 17.61 4.75 -30.49
N ARG A 280 17.41 4.05 -31.62
CA ARG A 280 18.39 3.10 -32.15
C ARG A 280 19.71 3.77 -32.54
N VAL A 281 19.66 4.93 -33.20
CA VAL A 281 20.86 5.69 -33.56
C VAL A 281 21.60 6.17 -32.30
N SER A 282 20.88 6.65 -31.28
CA SER A 282 21.50 7.07 -30.01
C SER A 282 22.16 5.91 -29.26
N ALA A 283 21.54 4.72 -29.29
CA ALA A 283 22.09 3.51 -28.70
C ALA A 283 23.34 3.05 -29.44
N SER A 284 23.30 3.02 -30.78
CA SER A 284 24.45 2.67 -31.61
C SER A 284 25.62 3.65 -31.44
N TYR A 285 25.33 4.96 -31.33
CA TYR A 285 26.35 5.98 -31.06
C TYR A 285 27.00 5.79 -29.68
N ARG A 286 26.19 5.48 -28.65
CA ARG A 286 26.71 5.19 -27.29
C ARG A 286 27.60 3.96 -27.28
N THR A 287 27.20 2.88 -27.94
CA THR A 287 28.01 1.67 -28.06
C THR A 287 29.32 1.95 -28.81
N ALA A 288 29.30 2.74 -29.88
CA ALA A 288 30.51 3.13 -30.59
C ALA A 288 31.45 4.00 -29.73
N LEU A 289 30.90 4.90 -28.92
CA LEU A 289 31.66 5.73 -27.97
C LEU A 289 32.33 4.88 -26.88
N GLU A 290 31.63 3.88 -26.34
CA GLU A 290 32.19 2.93 -25.37
C GLU A 290 33.32 2.09 -25.97
N GLN A 291 33.15 1.62 -27.21
CA GLN A 291 34.21 0.89 -27.93
C GLN A 291 35.45 1.76 -28.18
N MET A 292 35.27 3.04 -28.57
CA MET A 292 36.40 3.97 -28.71
C MET A 292 37.09 4.24 -27.38
N LYS A 293 36.34 4.33 -26.27
CA LYS A 293 36.92 4.53 -24.94
C LYS A 293 37.75 3.31 -24.50
N CYS A 294 37.23 2.11 -24.68
CA CYS A 294 37.98 0.87 -24.40
C CYS A 294 39.25 0.76 -25.25
N LEU A 295 39.21 1.15 -26.53
CA LEU A 295 40.40 1.18 -27.38
C LEU A 295 41.41 2.23 -26.93
N GLY A 296 40.95 3.40 -26.47
CA GLY A 296 41.80 4.44 -25.89
C GLY A 296 42.50 3.96 -24.61
N ASP A 297 41.77 3.30 -23.71
CA ASP A 297 42.32 2.75 -22.47
C ASP A 297 43.34 1.64 -22.76
N LEU A 298 43.07 0.78 -23.76
CA LEU A 298 44.00 -0.23 -24.23
C LEU A 298 45.29 0.40 -24.80
N PHE A 299 45.16 1.47 -25.59
CA PHE A 299 46.31 2.19 -26.15
C PHE A 299 47.17 2.85 -25.06
N CYS A 300 46.53 3.40 -24.02
CA CYS A 300 47.23 3.91 -22.84
C CYS A 300 47.97 2.79 -22.10
N TYR A 301 47.35 1.63 -21.93
CA TYR A 301 47.98 0.47 -21.28
C TYR A 301 49.23 -0.01 -22.04
N PHE A 302 49.15 -0.14 -23.37
CA PHE A 302 50.32 -0.50 -24.20
C PHE A 302 51.42 0.55 -24.15
N ARG A 303 51.07 1.85 -24.10
CA ARG A 303 52.06 2.92 -23.97
C ARG A 303 52.78 2.91 -22.61
N PHE A 304 52.07 2.58 -21.53
CA PHE A 304 52.67 2.41 -20.21
C PHE A 304 53.55 1.16 -20.12
N ALA A 305 53.14 0.05 -20.75
CA ALA A 305 53.93 -1.17 -20.80
C ALA A 305 55.24 -0.98 -21.59
N ALA A 306 55.19 -0.31 -22.75
CA ALA A 306 56.38 -0.02 -23.54
C ALA A 306 57.37 0.93 -22.82
N ALA A 307 56.86 1.91 -22.07
CA ALA A 307 57.70 2.81 -21.27
C ALA A 307 58.35 2.13 -20.05
N ALA A 308 57.76 1.03 -19.56
CA ALA A 308 58.34 0.25 -18.46
C ALA A 308 59.50 -0.64 -18.94
N GLU A 309 59.37 -1.27 -20.11
CA GLU A 309 60.45 -2.07 -20.74
C GLU A 309 61.68 -1.20 -21.07
N GLU A 310 61.50 0.02 -21.58
CA GLU A 310 62.63 0.94 -21.84
C GLU A 310 63.36 1.39 -20.55
N SER A 311 62.74 1.27 -19.38
CA SER A 311 63.39 1.60 -18.09
C SER A 311 64.21 0.43 -17.52
N GLU A 312 63.91 -0.81 -17.90
CA GLU A 312 64.67 -1.99 -17.46
C GLU A 312 65.92 -2.26 -18.33
N GLU A 313 65.94 -1.87 -19.61
CA GLU A 313 67.14 -1.98 -20.46
C GLU A 313 68.17 -0.85 -20.26
N GLY A 314 67.86 0.15 -19.43
CA GLY A 314 68.70 1.35 -19.19
C GLY A 314 69.59 1.33 -17.95
N THR A 315 69.64 0.22 -17.18
CA THR A 315 70.49 0.07 -15.98
C THR A 315 71.63 -0.92 -16.17
#